data_AF-A0A023G7E3-F1
#
_entry.id   AF-A0A023G7E3-F1
#
_cell.length_a   1.000
_cell.length_b   1.000
_cell.length_c   1.000
_cell.angle_alpha   90.00
_cell.angle_beta   90.00
_cell.angle_gamma   90.00
#
_symmetry.space_group_name_H-M   'P 1'
#
loop_
_entity.id
_entity.type
_entity.pdbx_description
1 polymer ?
#
loop_
_entity_poly.entity_id
_entity_poly.type
_entity_poly.pdbx_seq_one_letter_code
_entity_poly.pdbx_strand_id
1 'polypeptide(L)'
;FREKAWSCGCCEHSSVASSHKMETPVVSSFTESERASVYEPAEDSFLLIDALEKELSEILLRRPSVCVEVGSGSGIVSAAIAKALGNSCYCIATDINEKAAAMTKTTCERNGADVDVIVNDLVGCLADRLRHQVDLLIFNPPYVVTLPEEVHTGQLLTRSWAGGAKGREVMDRLAPYV
;
A
#
# COMPACT_ATOMS: atom_id res chain seq x y z
N PHE A 1 44.00 -12.53 -49.84
CA PHE A 1 42.58 -12.45 -50.25
C PHE A 1 41.78 -13.10 -49.13
N ARG A 2 41.18 -12.32 -48.20
CA ARG A 2 39.72 -12.07 -48.06
C ARG A 2 38.90 -13.33 -48.35
N GLU A 3 38.14 -13.84 -47.39
CA GLU A 3 36.76 -13.38 -47.18
C GLU A 3 36.24 -13.48 -45.73
N LYS A 4 35.37 -12.51 -45.40
CA LYS A 4 34.52 -12.44 -44.22
C LYS A 4 33.28 -13.31 -44.44
N ALA A 5 32.86 -14.06 -43.42
CA ALA A 5 31.48 -14.50 -43.28
C ALA A 5 30.87 -13.85 -42.03
N TRP A 6 29.73 -13.18 -42.20
CA TRP A 6 28.93 -12.58 -41.15
C TRP A 6 27.76 -13.49 -40.78
N SER A 7 27.34 -13.36 -39.52
CA SER A 7 25.98 -13.56 -39.00
C SER A 7 25.46 -15.00 -38.81
N CYS A 8 25.32 -15.40 -37.55
CA CYS A 8 24.00 -15.34 -36.92
C CYS A 8 24.19 -15.18 -35.40
N GLY A 9 23.85 -14.00 -34.87
CA GLY A 9 23.81 -13.78 -33.43
C GLY A 9 22.68 -14.63 -32.85
N CYS A 10 23.04 -15.64 -32.08
CA CYS A 10 22.08 -16.26 -31.17
C CYS A 10 21.61 -15.15 -30.23
N CYS A 11 20.33 -14.78 -30.33
CA CYS A 11 19.65 -14.05 -29.27
C CYS A 11 19.74 -14.92 -28.02
N GLU A 12 20.73 -14.62 -27.17
CA GLU A 12 20.69 -14.99 -25.77
C GLU A 12 19.44 -14.31 -25.21
N HIS A 13 18.33 -15.07 -25.17
CA HIS A 13 17.26 -14.80 -24.23
C HIS A 13 17.85 -15.04 -22.85
N SER A 14 18.57 -14.05 -22.33
CA SER A 14 18.88 -13.96 -20.92
C SER A 14 17.53 -13.78 -20.22
N SER A 15 16.94 -14.89 -19.80
CA SER A 15 15.85 -14.89 -18.84
C SER A 15 16.40 -14.38 -17.51
N VAL A 16 16.51 -13.07 -17.38
CA VAL A 16 16.69 -12.42 -16.08
C VAL A 16 15.32 -12.47 -15.41
N ALA A 17 14.96 -13.64 -14.89
CA ALA A 17 13.99 -13.71 -13.81
C ALA A 17 14.67 -13.07 -12.59
N SER A 18 14.70 -11.73 -12.58
CA SER A 18 14.96 -11.00 -11.36
C SER A 18 13.86 -11.44 -10.40
N SER A 19 14.24 -12.11 -9.32
CA SER A 19 13.37 -12.29 -8.18
C SER A 19 13.05 -10.88 -7.67
N HIS A 20 11.93 -10.30 -8.12
CA HIS A 20 11.48 -9.01 -7.63
C HIS A 20 11.01 -9.22 -6.20
N LYS A 21 11.96 -9.10 -5.26
CA LYS A 21 11.71 -9.25 -3.83
C LYS A 21 11.28 -7.90 -3.28
N MET A 22 10.15 -7.84 -2.57
CA MET A 22 9.78 -6.64 -1.84
C MET A 22 10.58 -6.61 -0.54
N GLU A 23 11.43 -5.60 -0.38
CA GLU A 23 12.10 -5.38 0.91
C GLU A 23 11.06 -4.95 1.94
N THR A 24 10.99 -5.66 3.08
CA THR A 24 10.17 -5.23 4.21
C THR A 24 10.67 -3.87 4.71
N PRO A 25 9.83 -2.81 4.67
CA PRO A 25 10.27 -1.47 5.05
C PRO A 25 10.60 -1.35 6.53
N VAL A 26 11.50 -0.43 6.84
CA VAL A 26 11.82 -0.07 8.22
C VAL A 26 10.76 0.89 8.74
N VAL A 27 10.00 0.46 9.74
CA VAL A 27 9.11 1.33 10.52
C VAL A 27 9.83 1.77 11.79
N SER A 28 9.67 3.03 12.17
CA SER A 28 10.21 3.56 13.42
C SER A 28 9.68 2.77 14.62
N SER A 29 10.49 2.65 15.69
CA SER A 29 9.94 2.27 16.99
C SER A 29 8.83 3.25 17.37
N PHE A 30 7.66 2.72 17.69
CA PHE A 30 6.53 3.55 18.11
C PHE A 30 6.84 4.15 19.49
N THR A 31 6.52 5.42 19.65
CA THR A 31 6.39 6.06 20.97
C THR A 31 5.13 5.56 21.69
N GLU A 32 5.00 5.84 22.97
CA GLU A 32 3.79 5.48 23.74
C GLU A 32 2.52 6.16 23.18
N SER A 33 2.63 7.43 22.77
CA SER A 33 1.53 8.18 22.15
C SER A 33 1.10 7.57 20.82
N GLU A 34 2.06 7.12 20.01
CA GLU A 34 1.78 6.47 18.72
C GLU A 34 1.14 5.09 18.92
N ARG A 35 1.65 4.27 19.85
CA ARG A 35 1.02 2.97 20.19
C ARG A 35 -0.43 3.11 20.63
N ALA A 36 -0.79 4.22 21.28
CA ALA A 36 -2.16 4.48 21.70
C ALA A 36 -3.10 4.92 20.56
N SER A 37 -2.56 5.20 19.36
CA SER A 37 -3.36 5.85 18.31
C SER A 37 -3.11 5.39 16.88
N VAL A 38 -2.02 4.70 16.57
CA VAL A 38 -1.69 4.18 15.24
C VAL A 38 -1.54 2.67 15.32
N TYR A 39 -2.09 1.97 14.34
CA TYR A 39 -1.98 0.52 14.24
C TYR A 39 -0.52 0.11 13.98
N GLU A 40 0.04 -0.69 14.88
CA GLU A 40 1.35 -1.29 14.69
C GLU A 40 1.24 -2.41 13.65
N PRO A 41 2.18 -2.50 12.68
CA PRO A 41 2.20 -3.62 11.74
C PRO A 41 2.10 -4.96 12.46
N ALA A 42 1.15 -5.78 12.02
CA ALA A 42 0.91 -7.12 12.55
C ALA A 42 0.84 -8.14 11.40
N GLU A 43 0.49 -9.37 11.73
CA GLU A 43 0.44 -10.52 10.80
C GLU A 43 -0.35 -10.22 9.52
N ASP A 44 -1.45 -9.46 9.63
CA ASP A 44 -2.28 -9.05 8.49
C ASP A 44 -1.53 -8.11 7.52
N SER A 45 -0.72 -7.20 8.05
CA SER A 45 0.08 -6.25 7.29
C SER A 45 1.19 -6.99 6.53
N PHE A 46 1.85 -7.94 7.18
CA PHE A 46 2.89 -8.75 6.55
C PHE A 46 2.32 -9.73 5.53
N LEU A 47 1.17 -10.34 5.81
CA LEU A 47 0.46 -11.19 4.86
C LEU A 47 0.09 -10.42 3.58
N LEU A 48 -0.34 -9.16 3.70
CA LEU A 48 -0.62 -8.31 2.54
C LEU A 48 0.65 -7.99 1.74
N ILE A 49 1.77 -7.70 2.40
CA ILE A 49 3.07 -7.49 1.72
C ILE A 49 3.49 -8.75 0.97
N ASP A 50 3.40 -9.93 1.59
CA ASP A 50 3.73 -11.22 0.97
C ASP A 50 2.83 -11.51 -0.25
N ALA A 51 1.54 -11.16 -0.16
CA ALA A 51 0.60 -11.29 -1.28
C ALA A 51 0.95 -10.36 -2.44
N LEU A 52 1.29 -9.09 -2.14
CA LEU A 52 1.76 -8.13 -3.14
C LEU A 52 3.07 -8.58 -3.78
N GLU A 53 4.01 -9.09 -2.99
CA GLU A 53 5.29 -9.61 -3.47
C GLU A 53 5.10 -10.78 -4.44
N LYS A 54 4.19 -11.70 -4.10
CA LYS A 54 3.86 -12.85 -4.95
C LYS A 54 3.29 -12.44 -6.31
N GLU A 55 2.49 -11.37 -6.34
CA GLU A 55 1.87 -10.84 -7.56
C GLU A 55 2.72 -9.75 -8.24
N LEU A 56 3.87 -9.38 -7.67
CA LEU A 56 4.63 -8.20 -8.09
C LEU A 56 5.05 -8.26 -9.56
N SER A 57 5.41 -9.44 -10.06
CA SER A 57 5.80 -9.60 -11.47
C SER A 57 4.66 -9.24 -12.43
N GLU A 58 3.42 -9.64 -12.11
CA GLU A 58 2.22 -9.31 -12.90
C GLU A 58 1.84 -7.84 -12.75
N ILE A 59 1.97 -7.29 -11.55
CA ILE A 59 1.75 -5.86 -11.28
C ILE A 59 2.72 -5.02 -12.13
N LEU A 60 4.01 -5.32 -12.12
CA LEU A 60 5.02 -4.59 -12.88
C LEU A 60 4.81 -4.74 -14.39
N LEU A 61 4.38 -5.91 -14.87
CA LEU A 61 4.06 -6.14 -16.28
C LEU A 61 2.91 -5.22 -16.77
N ARG A 62 1.93 -4.94 -15.90
CA ARG A 62 0.81 -4.04 -16.20
C ARG A 62 1.19 -2.55 -16.21
N ARG A 63 2.34 -2.20 -15.66
CA ARG A 63 2.88 -0.82 -15.61
C ARG A 63 1.84 0.19 -15.05
N PRO A 64 1.35 -0.02 -13.81
CA PRO A 64 0.39 0.89 -13.21
C PRO A 64 0.96 2.30 -13.13
N SER A 65 0.15 3.29 -13.51
CA SER A 65 0.50 4.71 -13.46
C SER A 65 0.04 5.35 -12.14
N VAL A 66 -1.04 4.84 -11.53
CA VAL A 66 -1.57 5.33 -10.25
C VAL A 66 -1.83 4.17 -9.28
N CYS A 67 -1.24 4.24 -8.10
CA CYS A 67 -1.46 3.34 -6.99
C CYS A 67 -2.06 4.10 -5.80
N VAL A 68 -3.12 3.56 -5.20
CA VAL A 68 -3.76 4.15 -4.01
C VAL A 68 -3.84 3.11 -2.90
N GLU A 69 -3.27 3.43 -1.74
CA GLU A 69 -3.55 2.71 -0.50
C GLU A 69 -4.59 3.47 0.35
N VAL A 70 -5.59 2.74 0.84
CA VAL A 70 -6.59 3.24 1.78
C VAL A 70 -6.30 2.69 3.18
N GLY A 71 -6.33 3.55 4.19
CA GLY A 71 -6.05 3.17 5.59
C GLY A 71 -4.58 2.79 5.82
N SER A 72 -3.65 3.67 5.45
CA SER A 72 -2.22 3.35 5.41
C SER A 72 -1.58 3.08 6.77
N GLY A 73 -2.19 3.51 7.88
CA GLY A 73 -1.72 3.21 9.23
C GLY A 73 -0.28 3.67 9.45
N SER A 74 0.62 2.71 9.68
CA SER A 74 2.06 2.96 9.85
C SER A 74 2.81 3.30 8.56
N GLY A 75 2.18 3.06 7.40
CA GLY A 75 2.77 3.21 6.07
C GLY A 75 3.68 2.07 5.64
N ILE A 76 3.69 0.94 6.35
CA ILE A 76 4.55 -0.19 5.99
C ILE A 76 4.22 -0.76 4.61
N VAL A 77 2.94 -0.88 4.26
CA VAL A 77 2.52 -1.38 2.95
C VAL A 77 2.79 -0.34 1.86
N SER A 78 2.44 0.94 2.10
CA SER A 78 2.75 2.09 1.23
C SER A 78 4.23 2.10 0.84
N ALA A 79 5.12 2.05 1.83
CA ALA A 79 6.55 2.10 1.60
C ALA A 79 7.04 0.88 0.81
N ALA A 80 6.49 -0.31 1.07
CA ALA A 80 6.90 -1.53 0.40
C ALA A 80 6.54 -1.47 -1.09
N ILE A 81 5.27 -1.19 -1.40
CA ILE A 81 4.78 -1.21 -2.78
C ILE A 81 5.36 -0.04 -3.59
N ALA A 82 5.46 1.15 -3.02
CA ALA A 82 6.00 2.32 -3.73
C ALA A 82 7.47 2.14 -4.09
N LYS A 83 8.29 1.52 -3.22
CA LYS A 83 9.66 1.14 -3.58
C LYS A 83 9.71 0.15 -4.74
N ALA A 84 8.82 -0.84 -4.72
CA ALA A 84 8.78 -1.88 -5.74
C ALA A 84 8.35 -1.33 -7.11
N LEU A 85 7.39 -0.40 -7.13
CA LEU A 85 6.91 0.27 -8.35
C LEU A 85 7.87 1.38 -8.85
N GLY A 86 8.65 1.97 -7.94
CA GLY A 86 9.56 3.06 -8.21
C GLY A 86 8.87 4.28 -8.82
N ASN A 87 9.66 5.16 -9.45
CA ASN A 87 9.17 6.45 -9.98
C ASN A 87 8.26 6.34 -11.21
N SER A 88 7.90 5.13 -11.62
CA SER A 88 7.02 4.88 -12.77
C SER A 88 5.54 4.92 -12.40
N CYS A 89 5.22 4.84 -11.10
CA CYS A 89 3.87 4.87 -10.58
C CYS A 89 3.71 6.01 -9.56
N TYR A 90 2.67 6.81 -9.72
CA TYR A 90 2.31 7.82 -8.74
C TYR A 90 1.53 7.15 -7.59
N CYS A 91 2.14 7.14 -6.41
CA CYS A 91 1.61 6.46 -5.23
C CYS A 91 0.95 7.45 -4.27
N ILE A 92 -0.28 7.16 -3.86
CA ILE A 92 -1.05 7.94 -2.90
C ILE A 92 -1.43 7.04 -1.73
N ALA A 93 -1.31 7.56 -0.52
CA ALA A 93 -1.79 6.90 0.70
C ALA A 93 -2.82 7.78 1.40
N THR A 94 -3.91 7.18 1.85
CA THR A 94 -4.95 7.88 2.63
C THR A 94 -5.11 7.25 4.01
N ASP A 95 -5.32 8.09 5.01
CA ASP A 95 -5.77 7.63 6.33
C ASP A 95 -6.66 8.70 6.97
N ILE A 96 -7.69 8.28 7.71
CA ILE A 96 -8.58 9.21 8.42
C ILE A 96 -7.89 9.77 9.67
N ASN A 97 -6.89 9.08 10.19
CA ASN A 97 -6.14 9.45 11.38
C ASN A 97 -4.90 10.27 11.02
N GLU A 98 -4.87 11.54 11.43
CA GLU A 98 -3.74 12.45 11.19
C GLU A 98 -2.40 11.91 11.68
N LYS A 99 -2.39 11.16 12.81
CA LYS A 99 -1.16 10.56 13.33
C LYS A 99 -0.67 9.40 12.46
N ALA A 100 -1.59 8.62 11.89
CA ALA A 100 -1.26 7.55 10.96
C ALA A 100 -0.72 8.13 9.64
N ALA A 101 -1.34 9.18 9.11
CA ALA A 101 -0.84 9.89 7.93
C ALA A 101 0.59 10.46 8.17
N ALA A 102 0.83 11.09 9.33
CA ALA A 102 2.15 11.60 9.68
C ALA A 102 3.20 10.47 9.82
N MET A 103 2.82 9.34 10.41
CA MET A 103 3.68 8.17 10.52
C MET A 103 3.96 7.57 9.14
N THR A 104 2.95 7.42 8.29
CA THR A 104 3.07 6.92 6.92
C THR A 104 4.09 7.74 6.15
N LYS A 105 4.00 9.07 6.21
CA LYS A 105 4.97 9.97 5.57
C LYS A 105 6.39 9.72 6.06
N THR A 106 6.58 9.66 7.38
CA THR A 106 7.89 9.40 8.00
C THR A 106 8.45 8.04 7.60
N THR A 107 7.61 7.00 7.56
CA THR A 107 7.99 5.65 7.13
C THR A 107 8.41 5.65 5.66
N CYS A 108 7.66 6.30 4.77
CA CYS A 108 7.99 6.38 3.35
C CYS A 108 9.32 7.12 3.12
N GLU A 109 9.51 8.29 3.75
CA GLU A 109 10.75 9.07 3.67
C GLU A 109 11.98 8.26 4.11
N ARG A 110 11.88 7.52 5.23
CA ARG A 110 12.96 6.68 5.74
C ARG A 110 13.35 5.53 4.81
N ASN A 111 12.39 5.07 4.01
CA ASN A 111 12.59 3.96 3.09
C ASN A 111 12.90 4.42 1.66
N GLY A 112 12.95 5.74 1.42
CA GLY A 112 13.16 6.29 0.07
C GLY A 112 11.98 6.01 -0.87
N ALA A 113 10.77 5.88 -0.31
CA ALA A 113 9.53 5.70 -1.06
C ALA A 113 8.87 7.06 -1.29
N ASP A 114 8.51 7.37 -2.53
CA ASP A 114 7.79 8.59 -2.89
C ASP A 114 6.27 8.33 -2.88
N VAL A 115 5.58 8.88 -1.88
CA VAL A 115 4.15 8.66 -1.64
C VAL A 115 3.50 9.96 -1.18
N ASP A 116 2.45 10.38 -1.87
CA ASP A 116 1.62 11.49 -1.43
C ASP A 116 0.62 11.02 -0.38
N VAL A 117 0.80 11.51 0.86
CA VAL A 117 -0.03 11.10 2.00
C VAL A 117 -1.09 12.15 2.31
N ILE A 118 -2.35 11.73 2.37
CA ILE A 118 -3.51 12.61 2.51
C ILE A 118 -4.36 12.16 3.69
N VAL A 119 -4.65 13.09 4.61
CA VAL A 119 -5.64 12.85 5.67
C VAL A 119 -7.02 12.89 5.04
N ASN A 120 -7.69 11.75 4.96
CA ASN A 120 -8.97 11.63 4.26
C ASN A 120 -9.77 10.41 4.76
N ASP A 121 -11.09 10.51 4.71
CA ASP A 121 -11.98 9.37 4.95
C ASP A 121 -12.11 8.57 3.65
N LEU A 122 -11.51 7.37 3.63
CA LEU A 122 -11.40 6.51 2.45
C LEU A 122 -10.83 7.31 1.27
N VAL A 123 -11.57 7.35 0.16
CA VAL A 123 -11.22 8.08 -1.06
C VAL A 123 -12.03 9.38 -1.23
N GLY A 124 -12.70 9.87 -0.18
CA GLY A 124 -13.63 11.02 -0.25
C GLY A 124 -13.15 12.22 -1.07
N CYS A 125 -11.99 12.80 -0.77
CA CYS A 125 -11.45 13.95 -1.52
C CYS A 125 -10.84 13.60 -2.89
N LEU A 126 -10.64 12.31 -3.18
CA LEU A 126 -9.99 11.80 -4.38
C LEU A 126 -10.97 11.22 -5.40
N ALA A 127 -12.14 10.77 -4.96
CA ALA A 127 -13.05 9.92 -5.71
C ALA A 127 -13.41 10.49 -7.09
N ASP A 128 -13.81 11.75 -7.15
CA ASP A 128 -14.17 12.40 -8.42
C ASP A 128 -12.95 12.62 -9.32
N ARG A 129 -11.81 12.99 -8.72
CA ARG A 129 -10.59 13.30 -9.47
C ARG A 129 -9.89 12.05 -10.00
N LEU A 130 -9.92 10.94 -9.25
CA LEU A 130 -9.25 9.70 -9.60
C LEU A 130 -10.21 8.65 -10.19
N ARG A 131 -11.45 9.03 -10.50
CA ARG A 131 -12.45 8.14 -11.06
C ARG A 131 -11.92 7.47 -12.34
N HIS A 132 -11.89 6.14 -12.35
CA HIS A 132 -11.35 5.32 -13.45
C HIS A 132 -9.86 5.55 -13.77
N GLN A 133 -9.10 6.15 -12.84
CA GLN A 133 -7.67 6.41 -13.03
C GLN A 133 -6.77 5.55 -12.11
N VAL A 134 -7.33 4.88 -11.10
CA VAL A 134 -6.56 4.03 -10.18
C VAL A 134 -6.30 2.68 -10.82
N ASP A 135 -5.03 2.35 -11.06
CA ASP A 135 -4.61 1.08 -11.67
C ASP A 135 -4.38 -0.01 -10.61
N LEU A 136 -3.95 0.39 -9.41
CA LEU A 136 -3.74 -0.48 -8.27
C LEU A 136 -4.37 0.15 -7.01
N LEU A 137 -5.38 -0.52 -6.45
CA LEU A 137 -6.00 -0.14 -5.18
C LEU A 137 -5.64 -1.17 -4.11
N ILE A 138 -5.11 -0.69 -2.99
CA ILE A 138 -4.70 -1.52 -1.86
C ILE A 138 -5.51 -1.09 -0.64
N PHE A 139 -6.06 -2.06 0.08
CA PHE A 139 -6.80 -1.79 1.31
C PHE A 139 -6.65 -2.96 2.28
N ASN A 140 -6.04 -2.72 3.45
CA ASN A 140 -6.17 -3.58 4.62
C ASN A 140 -7.23 -2.96 5.56
N PRO A 141 -8.54 -3.22 5.35
CA PRO A 141 -9.58 -2.52 6.07
C PRO A 141 -9.65 -2.95 7.54
N PRO A 142 -10.30 -2.17 8.41
CA PRO A 142 -10.77 -2.69 9.68
C PRO A 142 -11.79 -3.82 9.44
N TYR A 143 -11.44 -5.04 9.85
CA TYR A 143 -12.19 -6.27 9.54
C TYR A 143 -12.76 -6.98 10.78
N VAL A 144 -12.40 -6.56 11.99
CA VAL A 144 -12.84 -7.22 13.22
C VAL A 144 -14.31 -6.91 13.44
N VAL A 145 -15.11 -7.94 13.74
CA VAL A 145 -16.51 -7.76 14.12
C VAL A 145 -16.53 -6.99 15.44
N THR A 146 -17.19 -5.83 15.44
CA THR A 146 -17.25 -4.95 16.60
C THR A 146 -18.62 -4.33 16.68
N LEU A 147 -19.27 -4.47 17.83
CA LEU A 147 -20.56 -3.86 18.07
C LEU A 147 -20.40 -2.35 18.31
N PRO A 148 -21.38 -1.51 17.95
CA PRO A 148 -21.28 -0.06 18.13
C PRO A 148 -20.96 0.36 19.57
N GLU A 149 -21.42 -0.41 20.55
CA GLU A 149 -21.20 -0.16 21.98
C GLU A 149 -19.75 -0.41 22.43
N GLU A 150 -18.99 -1.20 21.68
CA GLU A 150 -17.58 -1.54 21.97
C GLU A 150 -16.62 -0.46 21.45
N VAL A 151 -17.05 0.33 20.46
CA VAL A 151 -16.28 1.44 19.90
C VAL A 151 -16.41 2.66 20.81
N HIS A 152 -15.50 2.76 21.78
CA HIS A 152 -15.43 3.93 22.64
C HIS A 152 -15.05 5.18 21.83
N THR A 153 -15.93 6.18 21.86
CA THR A 153 -15.68 7.49 21.24
C THR A 153 -14.37 8.08 21.77
N GLY A 154 -13.39 8.30 20.88
CA GLY A 154 -12.10 8.90 21.20
C GLY A 154 -10.89 7.96 21.12
N GLN A 155 -11.08 6.65 21.01
CA GLN A 155 -9.97 5.71 20.79
C GLN A 155 -9.70 5.52 19.30
N LEU A 156 -8.80 6.35 18.75
CA LEU A 156 -8.41 6.30 17.34
C LEU A 156 -7.89 4.92 16.91
N LEU A 157 -7.17 4.23 17.80
CA LEU A 157 -6.66 2.88 17.55
C LEU A 157 -7.80 1.86 17.34
N THR A 158 -8.88 1.93 18.11
CA THR A 158 -10.01 1.00 17.98
C THR A 158 -10.64 1.06 16.58
N ARG A 159 -10.64 2.24 15.96
CA ARG A 159 -11.17 2.44 14.60
C ARG A 159 -10.30 1.81 13.50
N SER A 160 -9.03 1.48 13.78
CA SER A 160 -8.14 0.88 12.78
C SER A 160 -8.45 -0.59 12.52
N TRP A 161 -9.14 -1.27 13.46
CA TRP A 161 -9.49 -2.69 13.33
C TRP A 161 -11.00 -2.95 13.43
N ALA A 162 -11.79 -2.06 14.02
CA ALA A 162 -13.24 -2.23 14.17
C ALA A 162 -14.01 -2.09 12.84
N GLY A 163 -14.40 -3.21 12.26
CA GLY A 163 -15.10 -3.32 10.97
C GLY A 163 -16.63 -3.25 11.07
N GLY A 164 -17.16 -2.96 12.25
CA GLY A 164 -18.60 -2.89 12.52
C GLY A 164 -19.24 -4.26 12.77
N ALA A 165 -20.57 -4.30 12.85
CA ALA A 165 -21.33 -5.49 13.29
C ALA A 165 -21.16 -6.70 12.36
N LYS A 166 -20.76 -6.45 11.12
CA LYS A 166 -20.47 -7.49 10.11
C LYS A 166 -18.98 -7.60 9.76
N GLY A 167 -18.10 -6.80 10.39
CA GLY A 167 -16.67 -6.76 10.07
C GLY A 167 -16.35 -6.26 8.65
N ARG A 168 -17.30 -5.60 7.98
CA ARG A 168 -17.16 -5.17 6.57
C ARG A 168 -17.76 -3.81 6.26
N GLU A 169 -18.24 -3.07 7.26
CA GLU A 169 -18.97 -1.82 7.02
C GLU A 169 -18.09 -0.78 6.33
N VAL A 170 -16.80 -0.72 6.68
CA VAL A 170 -15.85 0.19 6.04
C VAL A 170 -15.55 -0.24 4.60
N MET A 171 -15.46 -1.54 4.35
CA MET A 171 -15.28 -2.09 2.99
C MET A 171 -16.50 -1.78 2.11
N ASP A 172 -17.71 -1.93 2.66
CA ASP A 172 -18.96 -1.64 1.94
C ASP A 172 -19.09 -0.15 1.56
N ARG A 173 -18.48 0.75 2.33
CA ARG A 173 -18.40 2.19 1.99
C ARG A 173 -17.42 2.48 0.84
N LEU A 174 -16.36 1.69 0.69
CA LEU A 174 -15.39 1.84 -0.39
C LEU A 174 -15.88 1.19 -1.69
N ALA A 175 -16.61 0.08 -1.60
CA ALA A 175 -17.02 -0.72 -2.75
C ALA A 175 -17.66 0.05 -3.93
N PRO A 176 -18.47 1.11 -3.74
CA PRO A 176 -19.02 1.89 -4.85
C PRO A 176 -18.00 2.65 -5.71
N TYR A 177 -16.75 2.76 -5.26
CA TYR A 177 -15.67 3.48 -5.95
C TYR A 177 -14.71 2.56 -6.73
N VAL A 178 -14.89 1.24 -6.64
CA VAL A 178 -14.00 0.20 -7.21
C VAL A 178 -14.64 -0.48 -8.41
#